data_AF-A0A8H4UIU9-F1
#
_entry.id   AF-A0A8H4UIU9-F1
#
_cell.length_a   1.000
_cell.length_b   1.000
_cell.length_c   1.000
_cell.angle_alpha   90.00
_cell.angle_beta   90.00
_cell.angle_gamma   90.00
#
_symmetry.space_group_name_H-M   'P 1'
#
loop_
_entity.id
_entity.type
_entity.pdbx_description
1 polymer ?
#
loop_
_entity_poly.entity_id
_entity_poly.type
_entity_poly.pdbx_seq_one_letter_code
_entity_poly.pdbx_strand_id
1 'polypeptide(L)'
;MALTQAQVAIVKSTAPILKEHGKTITTTFYRNMLSAHPELKNYFSLRNQQTGAQQAALANSVLAYATHIDDLGKLSHAVERIAQKHVSLFIKPDHYPIVGTHLIGAIGEVLGSALTAEIKDAWVAAYGQLADIFIKREGDLYEAAGEWNSWRKFKIVKKEAENDSVTSFYLEPVNGEKLPKFLPGQYISLQIPVPELEGVLQSRQFSLSEAPGTNHFRVSVKLEGPTEEPALADLAAGKVAGLVSNRLHKRYNVGDEVEVSPPAGEFFLNPADTSAAKKPLVLLSAGVGATPLVSIYDSVLASETASRPISWIHGARSSGSTCFVPHILETAKEHDNVTTKIFLEDIKEGDKYDFKGQIDLARLEQEKLLHLESQDAEYYICGPEDWMVNVRAFLEERGVPRERQHLELFKTGDV
;
A
#
# COMPACT_ATOMS: atom_id res chain seq x y z
N MET A 1 4.57 4.95 -28.08
CA MET A 1 5.47 4.79 -29.27
C MET A 1 6.88 4.40 -28.83
N ALA A 2 7.66 3.71 -29.67
CA ALA A 2 9.05 3.38 -29.33
C ALA A 2 9.94 4.64 -29.41
N LEU A 3 10.79 4.86 -28.39
CA LEU A 3 11.76 5.95 -28.38
C LEU A 3 12.87 5.69 -29.41
N THR A 4 13.36 6.76 -30.02
CA THR A 4 14.59 6.69 -30.82
C THR A 4 15.83 6.55 -29.92
N GLN A 5 16.92 5.98 -30.45
CA GLN A 5 18.18 5.88 -29.70
C GLN A 5 18.72 7.26 -29.29
N ALA A 6 18.50 8.29 -30.12
CA ALA A 6 18.87 9.66 -29.81
C ALA A 6 18.09 10.19 -28.59
N GLN A 7 16.77 9.99 -28.55
CA GLN A 7 15.94 10.39 -27.42
C GLN A 7 16.33 9.65 -26.13
N VAL A 8 16.61 8.35 -26.21
CA VAL A 8 17.11 7.57 -25.06
C VAL A 8 18.42 8.14 -24.52
N ALA A 9 19.38 8.45 -25.39
CA ALA A 9 20.66 9.03 -24.99
C ALA A 9 20.49 10.41 -24.33
N ILE A 10 19.58 11.24 -24.85
CA ILE A 10 19.27 12.55 -24.28
C ILE A 10 18.64 12.41 -22.90
N VAL A 11 17.64 11.54 -22.74
CA VAL A 11 16.97 11.32 -21.44
C VAL A 11 17.97 10.82 -20.40
N LYS A 12 18.81 9.83 -20.75
CA LYS A 12 19.85 9.31 -19.85
C LYS A 12 20.87 10.36 -19.44
N SER A 13 21.36 11.15 -20.39
CA SER A 13 22.38 12.18 -20.10
C SER A 13 21.83 13.37 -19.31
N THR A 14 20.53 13.66 -19.41
CA THR A 14 19.88 14.79 -18.70
C THR A 14 19.20 14.38 -17.40
N ALA A 15 18.92 13.09 -17.16
CA ALA A 15 18.31 12.60 -15.93
C ALA A 15 19.02 13.02 -14.62
N PRO A 16 20.37 13.07 -14.54
CA PRO A 16 21.06 13.57 -13.35
C PRO A 16 20.75 15.04 -13.04
N ILE A 17 20.54 15.87 -14.06
CA ILE A 17 20.19 17.29 -13.91
C ILE A 17 18.77 17.41 -13.33
N LEU A 18 17.82 16.60 -13.82
CA LEU A 18 16.49 16.55 -13.24
C LEU A 18 16.49 16.00 -11.81
N LYS A 19 17.40 15.10 -11.47
CA LYS A 19 17.56 14.61 -10.08
C LYS A 19 17.99 15.74 -9.16
N GLU A 20 18.99 16.54 -9.56
CA GLU A 20 19.50 17.68 -8.79
C GLU A 20 18.39 18.70 -8.51
N HIS A 21 17.57 18.98 -9.53
CA HIS A 21 16.45 19.92 -9.41
C HIS A 21 15.11 19.28 -9.04
N GLY A 22 15.09 17.99 -8.69
CA GLY A 22 13.87 17.18 -8.61
C GLY A 22 12.83 17.74 -7.64
N LYS A 23 13.27 18.22 -6.47
CA LYS A 23 12.38 18.86 -5.48
C LYS A 23 11.75 20.15 -6.00
N THR A 24 12.53 21.00 -6.66
CA THR A 24 12.05 22.27 -7.23
C THR A 24 11.06 22.00 -8.36
N ILE A 25 11.41 21.10 -9.29
CA ILE A 25 10.55 20.70 -10.42
C ILE A 25 9.22 20.14 -9.90
N THR A 26 9.25 19.21 -8.96
CA THR A 26 8.02 18.59 -8.43
C THR A 26 7.18 19.55 -7.61
N THR A 27 7.80 20.50 -6.90
CA THR A 27 7.07 21.58 -6.20
C THR A 27 6.37 22.50 -7.20
N THR A 28 7.07 22.96 -8.23
CA THR A 28 6.52 23.77 -9.32
C THR A 28 5.41 23.03 -10.06
N PHE A 29 5.61 21.75 -10.36
CA PHE A 29 4.62 20.87 -10.98
C PHE A 29 3.30 20.82 -10.21
N TYR A 30 3.33 20.45 -8.92
CA TYR A 30 2.09 20.35 -8.14
C TYR A 30 1.42 21.71 -7.94
N ARG A 31 2.20 22.78 -7.70
CA ARG A 31 1.65 24.13 -7.61
C ARG A 31 0.90 24.52 -8.88
N ASN A 32 1.54 24.37 -10.04
CA ASN A 32 0.96 24.79 -11.31
C ASN A 32 -0.24 23.89 -11.69
N MET A 33 -0.12 22.57 -11.52
CA MET A 33 -1.19 21.61 -11.83
C MET A 33 -2.41 21.79 -10.94
N LEU A 34 -2.25 21.85 -9.61
CA LEU A 34 -3.39 21.97 -8.68
C LEU A 34 -4.03 23.37 -8.69
N SER A 35 -3.34 24.37 -9.25
CA SER A 35 -3.92 25.70 -9.49
C SER A 35 -4.77 25.72 -10.76
N ALA A 36 -4.31 25.05 -11.82
CA ALA A 36 -5.05 24.94 -13.08
C ALA A 36 -6.20 23.91 -13.00
N HIS A 37 -6.01 22.86 -12.22
CA HIS A 37 -6.90 21.71 -12.05
C HIS A 37 -7.19 21.44 -10.57
N PRO A 38 -7.95 22.32 -9.90
CA PRO A 38 -8.26 22.18 -8.47
C PRO A 38 -9.03 20.90 -8.13
N GLU A 39 -9.78 20.33 -9.09
CA GLU A 39 -10.49 19.05 -8.97
C GLU A 39 -9.57 17.88 -8.65
N LEU A 40 -8.29 17.95 -9.05
CA LEU A 40 -7.32 16.89 -8.78
C LEU A 40 -6.96 16.76 -7.30
N LYS A 41 -7.32 17.76 -6.46
CA LYS A 41 -7.19 17.66 -4.99
C LYS A 41 -7.99 16.50 -4.40
N ASN A 42 -9.00 16.01 -5.10
CA ASN A 42 -9.79 14.84 -4.71
C ASN A 42 -9.02 13.50 -4.85
N TYR A 43 -7.92 13.48 -5.61
CA TYR A 43 -7.08 12.30 -5.82
C TYR A 43 -5.79 12.35 -5.00
N PHE A 44 -5.21 13.55 -4.84
CA PHE A 44 -3.95 13.71 -4.12
C PHE A 44 -4.16 13.82 -2.61
N SER A 45 -3.30 13.12 -1.86
CA SER A 45 -3.24 13.23 -0.40
C SER A 45 -2.71 14.60 0.02
N LEU A 46 -3.53 15.37 0.76
CA LEU A 46 -3.11 16.67 1.32
C LEU A 46 -1.86 16.54 2.20
N ARG A 47 -1.78 15.46 2.99
CA ARG A 47 -0.62 15.17 3.84
C ARG A 47 0.64 14.91 3.03
N ASN A 48 0.57 14.10 1.98
CA ASN A 48 1.75 13.77 1.18
C ASN A 48 2.25 14.98 0.39
N GLN A 49 1.34 15.87 -0.02
CA GLN A 49 1.69 17.17 -0.60
C GLN A 49 2.42 18.05 0.40
N GLN A 50 1.93 18.12 1.64
CA GLN A 50 2.53 18.91 2.72
C GLN A 50 3.92 18.38 3.13
N THR A 51 4.10 17.07 3.26
CA THR A 51 5.38 16.48 3.71
C THR A 51 6.44 16.42 2.63
N GLY A 52 6.10 16.66 1.36
CA GLY A 52 7.01 16.46 0.23
C GLY A 52 7.13 14.99 -0.21
N ALA A 53 6.42 14.06 0.43
CA ALA A 53 6.53 12.63 0.12
C ALA A 53 6.04 12.32 -1.31
N GLN A 54 5.00 13.01 -1.78
CA GLN A 54 4.48 12.81 -3.14
C GLN A 54 5.49 13.32 -4.19
N GLN A 55 6.11 14.46 -3.91
CA GLN A 55 7.16 15.08 -4.73
C GLN A 55 8.37 14.15 -4.85
N ALA A 56 8.84 13.63 -3.72
CA ALA A 56 9.95 12.68 -3.68
C ALA A 56 9.63 11.40 -4.47
N ALA A 57 8.43 10.82 -4.28
CA ALA A 57 8.01 9.62 -4.99
C ALA A 57 8.00 9.82 -6.51
N LEU A 58 7.40 10.92 -7.00
CA LEU A 58 7.38 11.22 -8.44
C LEU A 58 8.80 11.42 -9.00
N ALA A 59 9.66 12.17 -8.30
CA ALA A 59 11.04 12.39 -8.72
C ALA A 59 11.82 11.06 -8.81
N ASN A 60 11.67 10.18 -7.82
CA ASN A 60 12.31 8.87 -7.80
C ASN A 60 11.80 7.97 -8.94
N SER A 61 10.49 7.95 -9.21
CA SER A 61 9.93 7.18 -10.32
C SER A 61 10.43 7.66 -11.68
N VAL A 62 10.48 8.97 -11.90
CA VAL A 62 11.01 9.55 -13.16
C VAL A 62 12.50 9.22 -13.33
N LEU A 63 13.29 9.29 -12.24
CA LEU A 63 14.70 8.95 -12.27
C LEU A 63 14.94 7.45 -12.54
N ALA A 64 14.21 6.58 -11.85
CA ALA A 64 14.29 5.14 -12.04
C ALA A 64 13.94 4.77 -13.49
N TYR A 65 12.85 5.35 -14.01
CA TYR A 65 12.48 5.21 -15.40
C TYR A 65 13.58 5.66 -16.36
N ALA A 66 14.10 6.88 -16.20
CA ALA A 66 15.15 7.39 -17.07
C ALA A 66 16.44 6.55 -17.02
N THR A 67 16.76 5.99 -15.85
CA THR A 67 17.94 5.11 -15.67
C THR A 67 17.77 3.78 -16.42
N HIS A 68 16.55 3.25 -16.46
CA HIS A 68 16.22 1.94 -17.03
C HIS A 68 15.39 2.03 -18.32
N ILE A 69 15.43 3.16 -19.02
CA ILE A 69 14.57 3.44 -20.19
C ILE A 69 14.80 2.48 -21.37
N ASP A 70 15.95 1.79 -21.40
CA ASP A 70 16.33 0.76 -22.36
C ASP A 70 16.17 -0.68 -21.85
N ASP A 71 15.78 -0.85 -20.58
CA ASP A 71 15.55 -2.14 -19.92
C ASP A 71 14.39 -2.04 -18.92
N LEU A 72 13.20 -1.77 -19.48
CA LEU A 72 11.98 -1.54 -18.70
C LEU A 72 11.53 -2.77 -17.91
N GLY A 73 12.04 -3.97 -18.22
CA GLY A 73 11.77 -5.19 -17.45
C GLY A 73 12.17 -5.07 -15.98
N LYS A 74 13.21 -4.27 -15.69
CA LYS A 74 13.66 -3.95 -14.32
C LYS A 74 12.66 -3.13 -13.51
N LEU A 75 11.69 -2.50 -14.17
CA LEU A 75 10.67 -1.66 -13.53
C LEU A 75 9.32 -2.39 -13.38
N SER A 76 9.23 -3.64 -13.83
CA SER A 76 7.96 -4.39 -13.86
C SER A 76 7.22 -4.40 -12.52
N HIS A 77 7.92 -4.71 -11.42
CA HIS A 77 7.35 -4.68 -10.07
C HIS A 77 6.86 -3.28 -9.67
N ALA A 78 7.69 -2.25 -9.87
CA ALA A 78 7.31 -0.88 -9.54
C ALA A 78 6.11 -0.38 -10.37
N VAL A 79 6.04 -0.77 -11.65
CA VAL A 79 4.91 -0.46 -12.53
C VAL A 79 3.64 -1.16 -12.04
N GLU A 80 3.71 -2.44 -11.69
CA GLU A 80 2.56 -3.19 -11.15
C GLU A 80 2.05 -2.54 -9.87
N ARG A 81 2.95 -2.26 -8.90
CA ARG A 81 2.63 -1.59 -7.64
C ARG A 81 1.88 -0.28 -7.85
N ILE A 82 2.39 0.56 -8.74
CA ILE A 82 1.82 1.88 -9.03
C ILE A 82 0.49 1.74 -9.77
N ALA A 83 0.39 0.84 -10.76
CA ALA A 83 -0.84 0.59 -11.50
C ALA A 83 -1.97 0.11 -10.59
N GLN A 84 -1.70 -0.82 -9.67
CA GLN A 84 -2.64 -1.28 -8.65
C GLN A 84 -3.15 -0.11 -7.78
N LYS A 85 -2.25 0.78 -7.37
CA LYS A 85 -2.64 1.99 -6.62
C LYS A 85 -3.49 2.95 -7.46
N HIS A 86 -3.14 3.16 -8.73
CA HIS A 86 -3.87 4.02 -9.64
C HIS A 86 -5.30 3.53 -9.89
N VAL A 87 -5.51 2.22 -10.11
CA VAL A 87 -6.86 1.67 -10.30
C VAL A 87 -7.70 1.76 -9.02
N SER A 88 -7.08 1.61 -7.85
CA SER A 88 -7.78 1.81 -6.56
C SER A 88 -8.23 3.27 -6.33
N LEU A 89 -7.71 4.21 -7.11
CA LEU A 89 -8.05 5.64 -7.08
C LEU A 89 -8.79 6.09 -8.34
N PHE A 90 -9.15 5.15 -9.22
CA PHE A 90 -9.82 5.40 -10.49
C PHE A 90 -9.09 6.40 -11.41
N ILE A 91 -7.75 6.35 -11.47
CA ILE A 91 -6.97 7.13 -12.44
C ILE A 91 -7.32 6.68 -13.87
N LYS A 92 -7.63 7.64 -14.76
CA LYS A 92 -8.07 7.39 -16.13
C LYS A 92 -7.04 7.89 -17.15
N PRO A 93 -7.08 7.39 -18.39
CA PRO A 93 -6.20 7.84 -19.47
C PRO A 93 -6.18 9.37 -19.64
N ASP A 94 -7.34 10.01 -19.48
CA ASP A 94 -7.50 11.47 -19.62
C ASP A 94 -6.72 12.29 -18.56
N HIS A 95 -6.31 11.67 -17.44
CA HIS A 95 -5.48 12.34 -16.44
C HIS A 95 -4.01 12.48 -16.88
N TYR A 96 -3.51 11.59 -17.74
CA TYR A 96 -2.10 11.58 -18.15
C TYR A 96 -1.72 12.83 -18.97
N PRO A 97 -2.49 13.28 -19.97
CA PRO A 97 -2.18 14.53 -20.67
C PRO A 97 -2.04 15.75 -19.75
N ILE A 98 -2.85 15.83 -18.68
CA ILE A 98 -2.79 16.91 -17.69
C ILE A 98 -1.44 16.85 -16.95
N VAL A 99 -1.10 15.68 -16.41
CA VAL A 99 0.17 15.45 -15.69
C VAL A 99 1.36 15.76 -16.60
N GLY A 100 1.38 15.25 -17.83
CA GLY A 100 2.45 15.48 -18.80
C GLY A 100 2.65 16.96 -19.12
N THR A 101 1.56 17.69 -19.38
CA THR A 101 1.60 19.12 -19.67
C THR A 101 2.26 19.91 -18.54
N HIS A 102 1.83 19.67 -17.30
CA HIS A 102 2.35 20.39 -16.15
C HIS A 102 3.76 19.94 -15.73
N LEU A 103 4.10 18.66 -15.90
CA LEU A 103 5.43 18.14 -15.56
C LEU A 103 6.49 18.69 -16.51
N ILE A 104 6.26 18.61 -17.81
CA ILE A 104 7.16 19.17 -18.83
C ILE A 104 7.22 20.69 -18.72
N GLY A 105 6.09 21.35 -18.43
CA GLY A 105 6.04 22.78 -18.15
C GLY A 105 6.90 23.18 -16.95
N ALA A 106 6.84 22.42 -15.86
CA ALA A 106 7.65 22.65 -14.66
C ALA A 106 9.15 22.45 -14.91
N ILE A 107 9.53 21.44 -15.70
CA ILE A 107 10.91 21.24 -16.14
C ILE A 107 11.40 22.46 -16.94
N GLY A 108 10.57 22.99 -17.83
CA GLY A 108 10.89 24.20 -18.61
C GLY A 108 11.03 25.46 -17.76
N GLU A 109 10.17 25.64 -16.75
CA GLU A 109 10.27 26.77 -15.81
C GLU A 109 11.57 26.72 -15.00
N VAL A 110 11.99 25.53 -14.55
CA VAL A 110 13.17 25.36 -13.70
C VAL A 110 14.47 25.38 -14.49
N LEU A 111 14.52 24.75 -15.66
CA LEU A 111 15.74 24.66 -16.47
C LEU A 111 15.93 25.88 -17.40
N GLY A 112 14.86 26.63 -17.70
CA GLY A 112 14.92 27.81 -18.56
C GLY A 112 15.53 27.49 -19.93
N SER A 113 16.56 28.23 -20.34
CA SER A 113 17.24 28.05 -21.62
C SER A 113 18.03 26.74 -21.73
N ALA A 114 18.28 26.04 -20.61
CA ALA A 114 18.93 24.73 -20.64
C ALA A 114 17.99 23.63 -21.17
N LEU A 115 16.67 23.84 -21.18
CA LEU A 115 15.72 22.95 -21.84
C LEU A 115 15.64 23.29 -23.33
N THR A 116 16.58 22.75 -24.12
CA THR A 116 16.54 22.87 -25.58
C THR A 116 15.31 22.16 -26.16
N ALA A 117 14.95 22.49 -27.41
CA ALA A 117 13.84 21.84 -28.11
C ALA A 117 14.03 20.32 -28.21
N GLU A 118 15.26 19.87 -28.43
CA GLU A 118 15.64 18.45 -28.50
C GLU A 118 15.49 17.73 -27.15
N ILE A 119 15.91 18.38 -26.05
CA ILE A 119 15.73 17.83 -24.70
C ILE A 119 14.24 17.76 -24.37
N LYS A 120 13.48 18.82 -24.66
CA LYS A 120 12.03 18.85 -24.44
C LYS A 120 11.33 17.73 -25.21
N ASP A 121 11.63 17.56 -26.50
CA ASP A 121 11.06 16.49 -27.33
C ASP A 121 11.35 15.10 -26.75
N ALA A 122 12.60 14.84 -26.35
CA ALA A 122 13.00 13.58 -25.76
C ALA A 122 12.24 13.27 -24.46
N TRP A 123 12.08 14.26 -23.57
CA TRP A 123 11.33 14.08 -22.31
C TRP A 123 9.82 13.94 -22.52
N VAL A 124 9.24 14.64 -23.51
CA VAL A 124 7.83 14.46 -23.90
C VAL A 124 7.60 13.03 -24.42
N ALA A 125 8.47 12.55 -25.31
CA ALA A 125 8.38 11.19 -25.83
C ALA A 125 8.57 10.15 -24.72
N ALA A 126 9.52 10.38 -23.80
CA ALA A 126 9.80 9.49 -22.68
C ALA A 126 8.62 9.42 -21.70
N TYR A 127 8.00 10.57 -21.38
CA TYR A 127 6.77 10.62 -20.61
C TYR A 127 5.64 9.84 -21.29
N GLY A 128 5.46 10.06 -22.60
CA GLY A 128 4.43 9.37 -23.38
C GLY A 128 4.57 7.86 -23.36
N GLN A 129 5.80 7.33 -23.51
CA GLN A 129 6.04 5.89 -23.40
C GLN A 129 5.68 5.34 -22.01
N LEU A 130 6.06 6.04 -20.93
CA LEU A 130 5.72 5.60 -19.57
C LEU A 130 4.20 5.67 -19.31
N ALA A 131 3.55 6.72 -19.78
CA ALA A 131 2.09 6.88 -19.71
C ALA A 131 1.38 5.74 -20.45
N ASP A 132 1.81 5.40 -21.68
CA ASP A 132 1.26 4.29 -22.46
C ASP A 132 1.35 2.95 -21.70
N ILE A 133 2.46 2.70 -20.99
CA ILE A 133 2.66 1.49 -20.19
C ILE A 133 1.66 1.41 -19.04
N PHE A 134 1.52 2.51 -18.28
CA PHE A 134 0.57 2.56 -17.18
C PHE A 134 -0.88 2.48 -17.66
N ILE A 135 -1.26 3.26 -18.68
CA ILE A 135 -2.61 3.26 -19.26
C ILE A 135 -3.00 1.85 -19.71
N LYS A 136 -2.09 1.13 -20.38
CA LYS A 136 -2.34 -0.24 -20.79
C LYS A 136 -2.55 -1.15 -19.58
N ARG A 137 -1.63 -1.14 -18.61
CA ARG A 137 -1.71 -2.04 -17.46
C ARG A 137 -2.93 -1.75 -16.57
N GLU A 138 -3.25 -0.49 -16.36
CA GLU A 138 -4.45 -0.04 -15.66
C GLU A 138 -5.72 -0.46 -16.41
N GLY A 139 -5.71 -0.40 -17.74
CA GLY A 139 -6.76 -0.96 -18.59
C GLY A 139 -7.02 -2.44 -18.30
N ASP A 140 -5.96 -3.27 -18.32
CA ASP A 140 -6.06 -4.70 -18.00
C ASP A 140 -6.66 -4.94 -16.59
N LEU A 141 -6.26 -4.11 -15.62
CA LEU A 141 -6.76 -4.19 -14.24
C LEU A 141 -8.23 -3.76 -14.11
N TYR A 142 -8.66 -2.72 -14.83
CA TYR A 142 -10.07 -2.32 -14.87
C TYR A 142 -10.94 -3.38 -15.54
N GLU A 143 -10.45 -4.02 -16.61
CA GLU A 143 -11.15 -5.13 -17.26
C GLU A 143 -11.32 -6.32 -16.30
N ALA A 144 -10.27 -6.65 -15.54
CA ALA A 144 -10.31 -7.71 -14.52
C ALA A 144 -11.28 -7.39 -13.36
N ALA A 145 -11.43 -6.11 -13.00
CA ALA A 145 -12.40 -5.66 -11.99
C ALA A 145 -13.86 -5.70 -12.47
N GLY A 146 -14.09 -5.86 -13.78
CA GLY A 146 -15.41 -5.97 -14.39
C GLY A 146 -16.23 -4.68 -14.27
N GLU A 147 -17.49 -4.81 -13.85
CA GLU A 147 -18.45 -3.69 -13.81
C GLU A 147 -18.21 -2.71 -12.64
N TRP A 148 -17.28 -3.00 -11.72
CA TRP A 148 -16.92 -2.09 -10.65
C TRP A 148 -15.80 -1.12 -11.07
N ASN A 149 -16.18 -0.07 -11.82
CA ASN A 149 -15.23 0.88 -12.41
C ASN A 149 -15.32 2.33 -11.87
N SER A 150 -16.13 2.54 -10.83
CA SER A 150 -16.29 3.79 -10.08
C SER A 150 -16.42 3.54 -8.58
N TRP A 151 -16.32 4.61 -7.78
CA TRP A 151 -16.64 4.55 -6.35
C TRP A 151 -18.04 3.98 -6.13
N ARG A 152 -18.18 3.07 -5.17
CA ARG A 152 -19.46 2.52 -4.73
C ARG A 152 -19.70 2.88 -3.27
N LYS A 153 -20.94 3.18 -2.93
CA LYS A 153 -21.34 3.48 -1.56
C LYS A 153 -21.48 2.20 -0.74
N PHE A 154 -20.81 2.20 0.40
CA PHE A 154 -20.91 1.15 1.40
C PHE A 154 -21.38 1.75 2.72
N LYS A 155 -22.15 0.97 3.47
CA LYS A 155 -22.61 1.29 4.80
C LYS A 155 -21.72 0.59 5.83
N ILE A 156 -21.37 1.30 6.90
CA ILE A 156 -20.73 0.69 8.07
C ILE A 156 -21.81 -0.08 8.83
N VAL A 157 -21.73 -1.41 8.82
CA VAL A 157 -22.71 -2.29 9.49
C VAL A 157 -22.25 -2.76 10.87
N LYS A 158 -20.94 -2.77 11.11
CA LYS A 158 -20.33 -3.04 12.42
C LYS A 158 -19.06 -2.21 12.58
N LYS A 159 -18.82 -1.75 13.82
CA LYS A 159 -17.61 -1.02 14.24
C LYS A 159 -17.15 -1.62 15.56
N GLU A 160 -15.92 -2.12 15.62
CA GLU A 160 -15.42 -2.93 16.73
C GLU A 160 -13.98 -2.52 17.06
N ALA A 161 -13.71 -2.20 18.32
CA ALA A 161 -12.36 -1.90 18.75
C ALA A 161 -11.55 -3.21 18.84
N GLU A 162 -10.46 -3.30 18.08
CA GLU A 162 -9.48 -4.39 18.19
C GLU A 162 -8.54 -4.14 19.37
N ASN A 163 -8.20 -2.87 19.60
CA ASN A 163 -7.43 -2.38 20.73
C ASN A 163 -7.61 -0.85 20.90
N ASP A 164 -6.82 -0.23 21.78
CA ASP A 164 -6.91 1.21 22.12
C ASP A 164 -6.71 2.16 20.93
N SER A 165 -6.07 1.70 19.86
CA SER A 165 -5.69 2.51 18.70
C SER A 165 -6.18 1.94 17.36
N VAL A 166 -6.78 0.75 17.33
CA VAL A 166 -7.21 0.09 16.09
C VAL A 166 -8.69 -0.29 16.20
N THR A 167 -9.45 0.12 15.19
CA THR A 167 -10.88 -0.17 15.07
C THR A 167 -11.15 -0.87 13.75
N SER A 168 -11.84 -1.99 13.79
CA SER A 168 -12.38 -2.70 12.63
C SER A 168 -13.71 -2.12 12.19
N PHE A 169 -13.85 -1.91 10.88
CA PHE A 169 -15.06 -1.45 10.21
C PHE A 169 -15.51 -2.53 9.24
N TYR A 170 -16.79 -2.90 9.33
CA TYR A 170 -17.42 -3.89 8.48
C TYR A 170 -18.34 -3.16 7.51
N LEU A 171 -18.11 -3.35 6.21
CA LEU A 171 -18.65 -2.53 5.14
C LEU A 171 -19.51 -3.37 4.21
N GLU A 172 -20.79 -3.05 4.07
CA GLU A 172 -21.70 -3.70 3.12
C GLU A 172 -22.13 -2.71 2.03
N PRO A 173 -22.28 -3.17 0.77
CA PRO A 173 -22.68 -2.29 -0.32
C PRO A 173 -24.14 -1.84 -0.14
N VAL A 174 -24.40 -0.53 -0.27
CA VAL A 174 -25.75 0.05 -0.03
C VAL A 174 -26.79 -0.51 -1.01
N ASN A 175 -26.37 -0.84 -2.24
CA ASN A 175 -27.23 -1.40 -3.28
C ASN A 175 -27.51 -2.92 -3.10
N GLY A 176 -26.91 -3.58 -2.10
CA GLY A 176 -27.07 -5.01 -1.85
C GLY A 176 -26.43 -5.93 -2.90
N GLU A 177 -25.57 -5.40 -3.77
CA GLU A 177 -24.84 -6.21 -4.74
C GLU A 177 -23.86 -7.17 -4.05
N LYS A 178 -23.58 -8.30 -4.69
CA LYS A 178 -22.59 -9.25 -4.18
C LYS A 178 -21.19 -8.65 -4.27
N LEU A 179 -20.37 -8.89 -3.25
CA LEU A 179 -18.98 -8.51 -3.27
C LEU A 179 -18.18 -9.40 -4.22
N PRO A 180 -17.21 -8.83 -4.97
CA PRO A 180 -16.28 -9.63 -5.73
C PRO A 180 -15.42 -10.46 -4.78
N LYS A 181 -14.95 -11.61 -5.25
CA LYS A 181 -13.85 -12.30 -4.58
C LYS A 181 -12.59 -11.44 -4.69
N PHE A 182 -11.78 -11.46 -3.66
CA PHE A 182 -10.45 -10.87 -3.63
C PHE A 182 -9.44 -11.93 -3.19
N LEU A 183 -8.15 -11.66 -3.42
CA LEU A 183 -7.08 -12.50 -2.90
C LEU A 183 -6.62 -11.96 -1.55
N PRO A 184 -6.46 -12.82 -0.52
CA PRO A 184 -6.09 -12.36 0.81
C PRO A 184 -4.74 -11.67 0.81
N GLY A 185 -4.69 -10.48 1.41
CA GLY A 185 -3.55 -9.56 1.34
C GLY A 185 -3.86 -8.27 0.57
N GLN A 186 -4.81 -8.32 -0.38
CA GLN A 186 -5.27 -7.15 -1.12
C GLN A 186 -5.92 -6.09 -0.22
N TYR A 187 -6.06 -4.88 -0.76
CA TYR A 187 -6.65 -3.73 -0.09
C TYR A 187 -7.80 -3.13 -0.88
N ILE A 188 -8.62 -2.34 -0.19
CA ILE A 188 -9.57 -1.40 -0.82
C ILE A 188 -9.14 0.03 -0.51
N SER A 189 -9.52 0.98 -1.36
CA SER A 189 -9.50 2.40 -1.02
C SER A 189 -10.83 2.80 -0.40
N LEU A 190 -10.77 3.56 0.69
CA LEU A 190 -11.90 4.32 1.22
C LEU A 190 -11.74 5.79 0.87
N GLN A 191 -12.79 6.42 0.38
CA GLN A 191 -12.88 7.85 0.10
C GLN A 191 -13.97 8.48 0.97
N ILE A 192 -13.63 9.61 1.59
CA ILE A 192 -14.54 10.39 2.42
C ILE A 192 -14.43 11.89 2.11
N PRO A 193 -15.53 12.65 2.22
CA PRO A 193 -15.49 14.10 2.12
C PRO A 193 -14.87 14.72 3.37
N VAL A 194 -14.25 15.89 3.17
CA VAL A 194 -13.80 16.80 4.22
C VAL A 194 -14.66 18.07 4.13
N PRO A 195 -15.84 18.12 4.80
CA PRO A 195 -16.75 19.26 4.74
C PRO A 195 -16.11 20.60 5.10
N GLU A 196 -15.14 20.59 6.02
CA GLU A 196 -14.40 21.78 6.42
C GLU A 196 -13.54 22.38 5.30
N LEU A 197 -13.24 21.60 4.26
CA LEU A 197 -12.51 22.01 3.06
C LEU A 197 -13.42 21.94 1.84
N GLU A 198 -14.64 22.49 1.95
CA GLU A 198 -15.62 22.55 0.85
C GLU A 198 -15.99 21.17 0.27
N GLY A 199 -15.86 20.12 1.07
CA GLY A 199 -16.19 18.76 0.65
C GLY A 199 -15.12 18.07 -0.19
N VAL A 200 -13.88 18.59 -0.23
CA VAL A 200 -12.74 17.89 -0.89
C VAL A 200 -12.68 16.45 -0.42
N LEU A 201 -12.56 15.54 -1.37
CA LEU A 201 -12.51 14.10 -1.12
C LEU A 201 -11.07 13.70 -0.76
N GLN A 202 -10.93 12.82 0.23
CA GLN A 202 -9.64 12.25 0.62
C GLN A 202 -9.74 10.73 0.71
N SER A 203 -8.80 10.06 0.04
CA SER A 203 -8.79 8.60 -0.07
C SER A 203 -7.59 7.99 0.65
N ARG A 204 -7.77 6.82 1.27
CA ARG A 204 -6.69 5.98 1.82
C ARG A 204 -6.96 4.51 1.58
N GLN A 205 -5.89 3.76 1.36
CA GLN A 205 -5.91 2.31 1.20
C GLN A 205 -5.92 1.64 2.58
N PHE A 206 -6.72 0.58 2.72
CA PHE A 206 -6.75 -0.28 3.90
C PHE A 206 -6.82 -1.73 3.45
N SER A 207 -5.90 -2.56 3.96
CA SER A 207 -5.92 -4.01 3.72
C SER A 207 -7.22 -4.61 4.18
N LEU A 208 -7.75 -5.55 3.39
CA LEU A 208 -8.86 -6.39 3.79
C LEU A 208 -8.35 -7.32 4.89
N SER A 209 -8.96 -7.24 6.07
CA SER A 209 -8.49 -7.91 7.28
C SER A 209 -9.29 -9.16 7.63
N GLU A 210 -9.98 -9.77 6.67
CA GLU A 210 -10.72 -11.01 6.83
C GLU A 210 -10.56 -11.87 5.56
N ALA A 211 -10.77 -13.18 5.66
CA ALA A 211 -10.82 -14.07 4.50
C ALA A 211 -11.96 -13.67 3.52
N PRO A 212 -11.80 -13.89 2.21
CA PRO A 212 -12.83 -13.59 1.22
C PRO A 212 -14.04 -14.52 1.35
N GLY A 213 -15.19 -14.07 0.85
CA GLY A 213 -16.42 -14.87 0.78
C GLY A 213 -17.49 -14.49 1.79
N THR A 214 -17.29 -13.42 2.55
CA THR A 214 -18.34 -12.80 3.37
C THR A 214 -19.16 -11.81 2.53
N ASN A 215 -20.30 -11.36 3.08
CA ASN A 215 -21.16 -10.35 2.43
C ASN A 215 -20.72 -8.90 2.73
N HIS A 216 -19.59 -8.73 3.44
CA HIS A 216 -19.04 -7.44 3.81
C HIS A 216 -17.52 -7.43 3.55
N PHE A 217 -16.92 -6.25 3.56
CA PHE A 217 -15.47 -6.11 3.73
C PHE A 217 -15.15 -5.70 5.15
N ARG A 218 -14.15 -6.35 5.76
CA ARG A 218 -13.55 -5.89 7.02
C ARG A 218 -12.26 -5.15 6.72
N VAL A 219 -12.13 -3.93 7.25
CA VAL A 219 -10.86 -3.20 7.30
C VAL A 219 -10.58 -2.78 8.73
N SER A 220 -9.32 -2.87 9.16
CA SER A 220 -8.92 -2.49 10.52
C SER A 220 -7.98 -1.31 10.48
N VAL A 221 -8.46 -0.20 11.01
CA VAL A 221 -7.88 1.13 10.81
C VAL A 221 -7.17 1.54 12.09
N LYS A 222 -5.87 1.85 12.00
CA LYS A 222 -5.13 2.46 13.10
C LYS A 222 -5.39 3.98 13.16
N LEU A 223 -5.70 4.47 14.35
CA LEU A 223 -5.77 5.89 14.68
C LEU A 223 -4.37 6.48 14.58
N GLU A 224 -4.21 7.50 13.73
CA GLU A 224 -2.90 8.08 13.40
C GLU A 224 -2.94 9.58 13.70
N GLY A 225 -2.22 10.04 14.73
CA GLY A 225 -2.13 11.47 15.06
C GLY A 225 -2.95 11.88 16.29
N PRO A 226 -3.12 13.20 16.49
CA PRO A 226 -3.58 13.73 17.78
C PRO A 226 -5.04 13.38 18.09
N THR A 227 -5.32 13.20 19.38
CA THR A 227 -6.65 12.93 19.93
C THR A 227 -7.56 14.16 19.89
N GLU A 228 -7.00 15.36 19.73
CA GLU A 228 -7.75 16.62 19.64
C GLU A 228 -8.22 16.94 18.21
N GLU A 229 -9.22 17.80 18.10
CA GLU A 229 -9.73 18.31 16.81
C GLU A 229 -8.74 19.33 16.22
N PRO A 230 -8.30 19.16 14.96
CA PRO A 230 -7.31 20.04 14.37
C PRO A 230 -7.91 21.41 14.03
N ALA A 231 -7.09 22.46 14.12
CA ALA A 231 -7.46 23.77 13.61
C ALA A 231 -7.71 23.72 12.09
N LEU A 232 -8.68 24.50 11.60
CA LEU A 232 -8.99 24.57 10.16
C LEU A 232 -7.76 24.91 9.30
N ALA A 233 -6.89 25.78 9.80
CA ALA A 233 -5.65 26.16 9.12
C ALA A 233 -4.68 24.97 8.95
N ASP A 234 -4.57 24.09 9.94
CA ASP A 234 -3.71 22.91 9.87
C ASP A 234 -4.30 21.85 8.95
N LEU A 235 -5.63 21.72 8.94
CA LEU A 235 -6.36 20.85 8.01
C LEU A 235 -6.15 21.29 6.56
N ALA A 236 -6.38 22.58 6.27
CA ALA A 236 -6.19 23.16 4.94
C ALA A 236 -4.73 23.06 4.46
N ALA A 237 -3.78 23.17 5.39
CA ALA A 237 -2.35 23.01 5.11
C ALA A 237 -1.88 21.55 5.02
N GLY A 238 -2.74 20.55 5.23
CA GLY A 238 -2.37 19.12 5.21
C GLY A 238 -1.48 18.68 6.37
N LYS A 239 -1.42 19.46 7.46
CA LYS A 239 -0.57 19.19 8.64
C LYS A 239 -1.16 18.15 9.60
N VAL A 240 -2.37 17.67 9.33
CA VAL A 240 -3.05 16.64 10.11
C VAL A 240 -2.55 15.25 9.68
N ALA A 241 -1.85 14.56 10.59
CA ALA A 241 -1.54 13.14 10.40
C ALA A 241 -2.84 12.32 10.43
N GLY A 242 -2.89 11.24 9.65
CA GLY A 242 -4.02 10.30 9.71
C GLY A 242 -5.41 10.89 9.46
N LEU A 243 -5.54 11.93 8.61
CA LEU A 243 -6.83 12.61 8.40
C LEU A 243 -8.01 11.65 8.19
N VAL A 244 -7.87 10.67 7.28
CA VAL A 244 -8.93 9.70 7.01
C VAL A 244 -9.14 8.75 8.19
N SER A 245 -8.07 8.20 8.79
CA SER A 245 -8.22 7.27 9.92
C SER A 245 -8.81 7.94 11.15
N ASN A 246 -8.37 9.14 11.51
CA ASN A 246 -8.94 9.91 12.61
C ASN A 246 -10.42 10.20 12.41
N ARG A 247 -10.83 10.56 11.19
CA ARG A 247 -12.25 10.80 10.90
C ARG A 247 -13.07 9.53 10.99
N LEU A 248 -12.60 8.42 10.41
CA LEU A 248 -13.29 7.12 10.53
C LEU A 248 -13.50 6.73 12.00
N HIS A 249 -12.49 6.92 12.84
CA HIS A 249 -12.59 6.66 14.29
C HIS A 249 -13.57 7.59 15.00
N LYS A 250 -13.43 8.91 14.81
CA LYS A 250 -14.12 9.91 15.64
C LYS A 250 -15.50 10.32 15.13
N ARG A 251 -15.76 10.21 13.83
CA ARG A 251 -16.92 10.84 13.17
C ARG A 251 -17.80 9.90 12.37
N TYR A 252 -17.32 8.69 12.06
CA TYR A 252 -18.11 7.67 11.38
C TYR A 252 -18.56 6.59 12.37
N ASN A 253 -19.82 6.21 12.28
CA ASN A 253 -20.50 5.25 13.14
C ASN A 253 -21.23 4.19 12.30
N VAL A 254 -21.72 3.15 12.98
CA VAL A 254 -22.63 2.19 12.36
C VAL A 254 -23.83 2.95 11.80
N GLY A 255 -24.14 2.75 10.53
CA GLY A 255 -25.17 3.51 9.83
C GLY A 255 -24.63 4.42 8.74
N ASP A 256 -23.42 4.97 8.92
CA ASP A 256 -22.85 5.95 8.00
C ASP A 256 -22.33 5.31 6.71
N GLU A 257 -22.27 6.13 5.65
CA GLU A 257 -21.81 5.73 4.31
C GLU A 257 -20.39 6.19 4.03
N VAL A 258 -19.61 5.33 3.37
CA VAL A 258 -18.28 5.64 2.81
C VAL A 258 -18.24 5.21 1.35
N GLU A 259 -17.34 5.81 0.57
CA GLU A 259 -17.08 5.39 -0.80
C GLU A 259 -15.92 4.41 -0.87
N VAL A 260 -16.09 3.34 -1.65
CA VAL A 260 -15.18 2.18 -1.69
C VAL A 260 -14.78 1.87 -3.13
N SER A 261 -13.50 1.55 -3.34
CA SER A 261 -12.98 1.00 -4.61
C SER A 261 -13.12 -0.53 -4.65
N PRO A 262 -13.04 -1.17 -5.83
CA PRO A 262 -12.81 -2.61 -5.85
C PRO A 262 -11.50 -2.98 -5.15
N PRO A 263 -11.35 -4.24 -4.70
CA PRO A 263 -10.08 -4.75 -4.20
C PRO A 263 -8.94 -4.62 -5.23
N ALA A 264 -7.77 -4.23 -4.78
CA ALA A 264 -6.56 -4.05 -5.58
C ALA A 264 -5.31 -4.43 -4.79
N GLY A 265 -4.16 -4.44 -5.46
CA GLY A 265 -2.86 -4.74 -4.86
C GLY A 265 -2.26 -6.05 -5.36
N GLU A 266 -0.93 -6.09 -5.39
CA GLU A 266 -0.11 -7.24 -5.79
C GLU A 266 0.41 -8.08 -4.62
N PHE A 267 0.29 -7.57 -3.38
CA PHE A 267 0.58 -8.34 -2.18
C PHE A 267 -0.60 -9.23 -1.85
N PHE A 268 -0.52 -10.50 -2.23
CA PHE A 268 -1.53 -11.48 -1.88
C PHE A 268 -0.97 -12.90 -1.88
N LEU A 269 -1.66 -13.79 -1.16
CA LEU A 269 -1.48 -15.22 -1.29
C LEU A 269 -2.64 -15.80 -2.13
N ASN A 270 -2.35 -16.74 -3.03
CA ASN A 270 -3.39 -17.46 -3.76
C ASN A 270 -3.74 -18.78 -3.04
N PRO A 271 -4.84 -18.86 -2.27
CA PRO A 271 -5.19 -20.07 -1.53
C PRO A 271 -5.64 -21.24 -2.43
N ALA A 272 -5.84 -20.99 -3.73
CA ALA A 272 -6.17 -22.04 -4.71
C ALA A 272 -4.94 -22.79 -5.24
N ASP A 273 -3.71 -22.35 -4.92
CA ASP A 273 -2.49 -23.10 -5.28
C ASP A 273 -2.30 -24.29 -4.33
N THR A 274 -2.88 -25.43 -4.69
CA THR A 274 -2.77 -26.67 -3.91
C THR A 274 -1.35 -27.24 -3.88
N SER A 275 -0.46 -26.80 -4.78
CA SER A 275 0.97 -27.21 -4.74
C SER A 275 1.69 -26.67 -3.50
N ALA A 276 1.12 -25.66 -2.83
CA ALA A 276 1.68 -25.05 -1.65
C ALA A 276 1.41 -25.81 -0.34
N ALA A 277 0.64 -26.90 -0.35
CA ALA A 277 0.17 -27.62 0.85
C ALA A 277 1.29 -28.08 1.82
N LYS A 278 2.53 -28.23 1.34
CA LYS A 278 3.70 -28.62 2.14
C LYS A 278 4.76 -27.53 2.28
N LYS A 279 4.61 -26.41 1.58
CA LYS A 279 5.55 -25.29 1.62
C LYS A 279 5.33 -24.54 2.93
N PRO A 280 6.33 -24.27 3.79
CA PRO A 280 6.05 -23.46 4.99
C PRO A 280 5.58 -22.05 4.64
N LEU A 281 4.69 -21.48 5.46
CA LEU A 281 4.22 -20.10 5.36
C LEU A 281 4.66 -19.33 6.60
N VAL A 282 5.49 -18.31 6.41
CA VAL A 282 5.98 -17.45 7.49
C VAL A 282 5.32 -16.08 7.39
N LEU A 283 4.46 -15.78 8.37
CA LEU A 283 3.70 -14.53 8.46
C LEU A 283 4.35 -13.63 9.52
N LEU A 284 5.02 -12.56 9.09
CA LEU A 284 5.79 -11.64 9.94
C LEU A 284 5.09 -10.29 9.98
N SER A 285 4.49 -9.93 11.12
CA SER A 285 3.82 -8.64 11.29
C SER A 285 4.34 -7.81 12.45
N ALA A 286 4.27 -6.49 12.29
CA ALA A 286 4.47 -5.54 13.37
C ALA A 286 3.30 -4.55 13.46
N GLY A 287 2.64 -4.47 14.63
CA GLY A 287 1.48 -3.62 14.89
C GLY A 287 0.34 -3.84 13.88
N VAL A 288 -0.20 -2.76 13.29
CA VAL A 288 -1.31 -2.84 12.33
C VAL A 288 -0.96 -3.57 11.03
N GLY A 289 0.32 -3.85 10.77
CA GLY A 289 0.75 -4.71 9.66
C GLY A 289 0.21 -6.14 9.72
N ALA A 290 -0.40 -6.56 10.85
CA ALA A 290 -1.11 -7.83 10.94
C ALA A 290 -2.36 -7.91 10.05
N THR A 291 -2.90 -6.77 9.59
CA THR A 291 -4.17 -6.69 8.85
C THR A 291 -4.23 -7.53 7.57
N PRO A 292 -3.32 -7.43 6.60
CA PRO A 292 -3.35 -8.31 5.44
C PRO A 292 -2.97 -9.75 5.81
N LEU A 293 -2.15 -9.94 6.85
CA LEU A 293 -1.68 -11.28 7.23
C LEU A 293 -2.75 -12.12 7.89
N VAL A 294 -3.67 -11.53 8.66
CA VAL A 294 -4.81 -12.29 9.23
C VAL A 294 -5.76 -12.76 8.12
N SER A 295 -5.96 -11.95 7.07
CA SER A 295 -6.71 -12.38 5.88
C SER A 295 -6.05 -13.58 5.19
N ILE A 296 -4.72 -13.57 5.05
CA ILE A 296 -3.95 -14.69 4.50
C ILE A 296 -4.07 -15.93 5.40
N TYR A 297 -3.85 -15.76 6.71
CA TYR A 297 -3.93 -16.81 7.70
C TYR A 297 -5.28 -17.53 7.67
N ASP A 298 -6.37 -16.78 7.80
CA ASP A 298 -7.74 -17.33 7.80
C ASP A 298 -8.06 -18.01 6.46
N SER A 299 -7.62 -17.43 5.35
CA SER A 299 -7.87 -17.99 4.01
C SER A 299 -7.14 -19.30 3.77
N VAL A 300 -5.89 -19.44 4.25
CA VAL A 300 -5.13 -20.69 4.11
C VAL A 300 -5.78 -21.79 4.94
N LEU A 301 -6.16 -21.50 6.18
CA LEU A 301 -6.79 -22.47 7.09
C LEU A 301 -8.18 -22.91 6.61
N ALA A 302 -8.88 -22.07 5.84
CA ALA A 302 -10.15 -22.41 5.21
C ALA A 302 -10.00 -23.10 3.83
N SER A 303 -8.78 -23.30 3.32
CA SER A 303 -8.53 -23.84 1.98
C SER A 303 -8.13 -25.32 1.98
N GLU A 304 -7.98 -25.91 0.78
CA GLU A 304 -7.43 -27.27 0.62
C GLU A 304 -5.98 -27.41 1.12
N THR A 305 -5.30 -26.30 1.38
CA THR A 305 -3.94 -26.26 1.93
C THR A 305 -3.90 -26.02 3.44
N ALA A 306 -5.01 -26.22 4.17
CA ALA A 306 -5.10 -25.98 5.61
C ALA A 306 -4.05 -26.73 6.46
N SER A 307 -3.45 -27.81 5.94
CA SER A 307 -2.36 -28.55 6.60
C SER A 307 -0.97 -27.95 6.43
N ARG A 308 -0.83 -26.84 5.68
CA ARG A 308 0.42 -26.15 5.41
C ARG A 308 1.09 -25.74 6.72
N PRO A 309 2.40 -25.95 6.95
CA PRO A 309 3.07 -25.44 8.16
C PRO A 309 3.00 -23.91 8.19
N ILE A 310 2.53 -23.32 9.28
CA ILE A 310 2.39 -21.86 9.44
C ILE A 310 3.17 -21.39 10.67
N SER A 311 4.05 -20.40 10.47
CA SER A 311 4.66 -19.61 11.54
C SER A 311 4.04 -18.22 11.55
N TRP A 312 3.21 -17.92 12.55
CA TRP A 312 2.72 -16.57 12.82
C TRP A 312 3.64 -15.86 13.82
N ILE A 313 4.29 -14.78 13.39
CA ILE A 313 5.22 -14.01 14.20
C ILE A 313 4.72 -12.57 14.25
N HIS A 314 4.38 -12.10 15.45
CA HIS A 314 3.82 -10.77 15.65
C HIS A 314 4.56 -9.97 16.71
N GLY A 315 4.93 -8.74 16.38
CA GLY A 315 5.55 -7.78 17.29
C GLY A 315 4.64 -6.60 17.56
N ALA A 316 4.53 -6.21 18.82
CA ALA A 316 3.82 -5.00 19.21
C ALA A 316 4.52 -4.33 20.40
N ARG A 317 4.23 -3.04 20.60
CA ARG A 317 4.82 -2.29 21.72
C ARG A 317 4.29 -2.82 23.05
N SER A 318 3.00 -3.06 23.15
CA SER A 318 2.31 -3.60 24.33
C SER A 318 1.15 -4.50 23.91
N SER A 319 0.60 -5.27 24.84
CA SER A 319 -0.58 -6.11 24.59
C SER A 319 -1.76 -5.30 24.03
N GLY A 320 -1.99 -4.09 24.56
CA GLY A 320 -2.99 -3.12 24.10
C GLY A 320 -2.71 -2.49 22.73
N SER A 321 -1.63 -2.88 22.05
CA SER A 321 -1.32 -2.49 20.67
C SER A 321 -1.21 -3.68 19.71
N THR A 322 -1.44 -4.90 20.21
CA THR A 322 -1.51 -6.10 19.38
C THR A 322 -2.79 -6.08 18.55
N CYS A 323 -2.74 -6.68 17.36
CA CYS A 323 -3.90 -6.82 16.49
C CYS A 323 -4.21 -8.31 16.31
N PHE A 324 -5.47 -8.71 16.51
CA PHE A 324 -5.98 -10.07 16.28
C PHE A 324 -5.36 -11.20 17.11
N VAL A 325 -4.48 -10.91 18.09
CA VAL A 325 -3.81 -11.95 18.89
C VAL A 325 -4.78 -12.93 19.56
N PRO A 326 -5.91 -12.50 20.17
CA PRO A 326 -6.88 -13.45 20.71
C PRO A 326 -7.43 -14.43 19.66
N HIS A 327 -7.77 -13.93 18.46
CA HIS A 327 -8.25 -14.75 17.34
C HIS A 327 -7.17 -15.73 16.89
N ILE A 328 -5.96 -15.25 16.63
CA ILE A 328 -4.85 -16.09 16.18
C ILE A 328 -4.54 -17.21 17.18
N LEU A 329 -4.45 -16.88 18.47
CA LEU A 329 -4.16 -17.87 19.52
C LEU A 329 -5.31 -18.88 19.73
N GLU A 330 -6.56 -18.48 19.51
CA GLU A 330 -7.68 -19.43 19.59
C GLU A 330 -7.67 -20.38 18.40
N THR A 331 -7.56 -19.84 17.18
CA THR A 331 -7.47 -20.64 15.96
C THR A 331 -6.28 -21.60 15.99
N ALA A 332 -5.12 -21.17 16.50
CA ALA A 332 -3.94 -22.03 16.59
C ALA A 332 -4.13 -23.28 17.47
N LYS A 333 -5.06 -23.27 18.44
CA LYS A 333 -5.37 -24.47 19.25
C LYS A 333 -6.09 -25.56 18.47
N GLU A 334 -6.73 -25.20 17.35
CA GLU A 334 -7.47 -26.12 16.50
C GLU A 334 -6.58 -26.71 15.38
N HIS A 335 -5.34 -26.23 15.24
CA HIS A 335 -4.44 -26.55 14.14
C HIS A 335 -3.00 -26.85 14.61
N ASP A 336 -2.64 -28.13 14.68
CA ASP A 336 -1.31 -28.60 15.11
C ASP A 336 -0.15 -28.11 14.19
N ASN A 337 -0.47 -27.68 12.98
CA ASN A 337 0.47 -27.14 11.99
C ASN A 337 0.73 -25.63 12.13
N VAL A 338 0.10 -24.96 13.10
CA VAL A 338 0.29 -23.53 13.36
C VAL A 338 1.18 -23.32 14.59
N THR A 339 2.26 -22.56 14.41
CA THR A 339 3.09 -22.07 15.52
C THR A 339 3.01 -20.55 15.59
N THR A 340 2.67 -20.02 16.77
CA THR A 340 2.54 -18.58 17.01
C THR A 340 3.65 -18.08 17.92
N LYS A 341 4.25 -16.93 17.62
CA LYS A 341 5.16 -16.19 18.52
C LYS A 341 4.79 -14.72 18.62
N ILE A 342 4.57 -14.26 19.85
CA ILE A 342 4.21 -12.88 20.17
C ILE A 342 5.36 -12.19 20.92
N PHE A 343 5.86 -11.08 20.36
CA PHE A 343 6.89 -10.23 20.93
C PHE A 343 6.27 -8.94 21.47
N LEU A 344 6.51 -8.64 22.76
CA LEU A 344 6.06 -7.41 23.41
C LEU A 344 7.22 -6.63 24.04
N GLU A 345 7.32 -5.34 23.77
CA GLU A 345 8.33 -4.45 24.37
C GLU A 345 7.99 -4.07 25.82
N ASP A 346 6.77 -3.58 26.03
CA ASP A 346 6.20 -3.08 27.29
C ASP A 346 5.22 -4.13 27.86
N ILE A 347 5.72 -5.00 28.75
CA ILE A 347 4.94 -6.11 29.35
C ILE A 347 4.29 -5.67 30.67
N LYS A 348 3.02 -6.04 30.84
CA LYS A 348 2.24 -5.92 32.08
C LYS A 348 1.82 -7.30 32.59
N GLU A 349 1.43 -7.34 33.87
CA GLU A 349 0.85 -8.54 34.47
C GLU A 349 -0.42 -8.97 33.72
N GLY A 350 -0.49 -10.24 33.34
CA GLY A 350 -1.61 -10.81 32.57
C GLY A 350 -1.46 -10.74 31.04
N ASP A 351 -0.40 -10.10 30.52
CA ASP A 351 -0.15 -10.08 29.08
C ASP A 351 0.15 -11.48 28.54
N LYS A 352 -0.43 -11.81 27.38
CA LYS A 352 -0.11 -13.02 26.62
C LYS A 352 1.00 -12.72 25.62
N TYR A 353 2.20 -13.25 25.87
CA TYR A 353 3.37 -13.07 25.02
C TYR A 353 4.31 -14.29 25.12
N ASP A 354 5.19 -14.45 24.13
CA ASP A 354 6.25 -15.46 24.13
C ASP A 354 7.60 -14.83 24.51
N PHE A 355 7.89 -13.66 23.95
CA PHE A 355 9.20 -13.01 24.09
C PHE A 355 9.09 -11.54 24.45
N LYS A 356 10.00 -11.09 25.32
CA LYS A 356 10.18 -9.67 25.65
C LYS A 356 11.08 -9.00 24.62
N GLY A 357 10.68 -7.79 24.18
CA GLY A 357 11.42 -6.94 23.25
C GLY A 357 10.83 -6.96 21.84
N GLN A 358 11.59 -6.39 20.91
CA GLN A 358 11.28 -6.42 19.48
C GLN A 358 11.50 -7.83 18.90
N ILE A 359 10.95 -8.07 17.70
CA ILE A 359 11.16 -9.33 16.98
C ILE A 359 12.66 -9.58 16.78
N ASP A 360 13.15 -10.71 17.32
CA ASP A 360 14.53 -11.16 17.24
C ASP A 360 14.66 -12.25 16.18
N LEU A 361 15.12 -11.89 14.98
CA LEU A 361 15.25 -12.80 13.84
C LEU A 361 16.29 -13.92 14.10
N ALA A 362 17.35 -13.63 14.86
CA ALA A 362 18.36 -14.63 15.18
C ALA A 362 17.79 -15.71 16.12
N ARG A 363 16.94 -15.31 17.07
CA ARG A 363 16.20 -16.28 17.89
C ARG A 363 15.24 -17.12 17.05
N LEU A 364 14.48 -16.50 16.15
CA LEU A 364 13.54 -17.21 15.29
C LEU A 364 14.24 -18.21 14.35
N GLU A 365 15.45 -17.88 13.89
CA GLU A 365 16.35 -18.79 13.17
C GLU A 365 16.77 -19.98 14.07
N GLN A 366 17.23 -19.71 15.30
CA GLN A 366 17.62 -20.76 16.25
C GLN A 366 16.46 -21.72 16.60
N GLU A 367 15.24 -21.19 16.73
CA GLU A 367 14.03 -21.98 16.98
C GLU A 367 13.43 -22.61 15.71
N LYS A 368 14.06 -22.43 14.54
CA LYS A 368 13.61 -22.93 13.22
C LYS A 368 12.22 -22.44 12.79
N LEU A 369 11.77 -21.32 13.32
CA LEU A 369 10.45 -20.74 13.02
C LEU A 369 10.42 -20.00 11.68
N LEU A 370 11.58 -19.63 11.16
CA LEU A 370 11.73 -19.04 9.83
C LEU A 370 11.83 -20.08 8.71
N HIS A 371 11.90 -21.38 9.04
CA HIS A 371 12.01 -22.47 8.05
C HIS A 371 13.12 -22.24 7.00
N LEU A 372 14.27 -21.72 7.41
CA LEU A 372 15.39 -21.39 6.51
C LEU A 372 16.00 -22.64 5.85
N GLU A 373 15.78 -23.82 6.42
CA GLU A 373 16.14 -25.11 5.82
C GLU A 373 15.27 -25.47 4.61
N SER A 374 14.08 -24.88 4.49
CA SER A 374 13.15 -25.14 3.40
C SER A 374 13.46 -24.29 2.18
N GLN A 375 13.61 -24.95 1.04
CA GLN A 375 13.80 -24.30 -0.25
C GLN A 375 12.50 -23.66 -0.79
N ASP A 376 11.35 -23.99 -0.20
CA ASP A 376 10.04 -23.57 -0.68
C ASP A 376 9.25 -22.70 0.30
N ALA A 377 9.83 -22.34 1.46
CA ALA A 377 9.17 -21.46 2.42
C ALA A 377 8.87 -20.09 1.81
N GLU A 378 7.67 -19.57 2.02
CA GLU A 378 7.22 -18.25 1.57
C GLU A 378 7.04 -17.31 2.76
N TYR A 379 7.45 -16.06 2.60
CA TYR A 379 7.50 -15.06 3.66
C TYR A 379 6.60 -13.88 3.28
N TYR A 380 5.60 -13.60 4.11
CA TYR A 380 4.73 -12.44 3.97
C TYR A 380 4.97 -11.50 5.14
N ILE A 381 5.46 -10.30 4.82
CA ILE A 381 6.04 -9.37 5.78
C ILE A 381 5.29 -8.04 5.69
N CYS A 382 4.75 -7.55 6.80
CA CYS A 382 4.05 -6.27 6.82
C CYS A 382 4.23 -5.53 8.15
N GLY A 383 4.73 -4.29 8.10
CA GLY A 383 5.06 -3.49 9.27
C GLY A 383 5.74 -2.16 8.90
N PRO A 384 6.43 -1.51 9.85
CA PRO A 384 7.23 -0.32 9.56
C PRO A 384 8.32 -0.59 8.51
N GLU A 385 8.58 0.37 7.61
CA GLU A 385 9.52 0.19 6.49
C GLU A 385 10.90 -0.31 6.92
N ASP A 386 11.57 0.41 7.82
CA ASP A 386 12.93 0.07 8.24
C ASP A 386 12.99 -1.35 8.83
N TRP A 387 11.92 -1.77 9.52
CA TRP A 387 11.82 -3.13 10.04
C TRP A 387 11.68 -4.15 8.91
N MET A 388 10.81 -3.91 7.92
CA MET A 388 10.65 -4.82 6.78
C MET A 388 11.93 -4.92 5.93
N VAL A 389 12.64 -3.80 5.72
CA VAL A 389 13.95 -3.77 5.05
C VAL A 389 14.95 -4.66 5.81
N ASN A 390 15.01 -4.54 7.14
CA ASN A 390 15.88 -5.37 7.97
C ASN A 390 15.52 -6.86 7.90
N VAL A 391 14.22 -7.20 7.87
CA VAL A 391 13.77 -8.59 7.69
C VAL A 391 14.19 -9.12 6.31
N ARG A 392 13.96 -8.35 5.24
CA ARG A 392 14.37 -8.72 3.87
C ARG A 392 15.89 -8.95 3.81
N ALA A 393 16.70 -8.02 4.31
CA ALA A 393 18.15 -8.14 4.32
C ALA A 393 18.61 -9.40 5.09
N PHE A 394 18.01 -9.65 6.25
CA PHE A 394 18.30 -10.85 7.04
C PHE A 394 18.01 -12.14 6.24
N LEU A 395 16.86 -12.22 5.56
CA LEU A 395 16.50 -13.39 4.75
C LEU A 395 17.42 -13.56 3.53
N GLU A 396 17.78 -12.47 2.85
CA GLU A 396 18.72 -12.47 1.72
C GLU A 396 20.12 -12.95 2.14
N GLU A 397 20.61 -12.54 3.31
CA GLU A 397 21.88 -13.03 3.88
C GLU A 397 21.89 -14.54 4.14
N ARG A 398 20.71 -15.16 4.37
CA ARG A 398 20.55 -16.63 4.50
C ARG A 398 20.21 -17.31 3.16
N GLY A 399 20.28 -16.59 2.04
CA GLY A 399 20.06 -17.15 0.71
C GLY A 399 18.59 -17.36 0.35
N VAL A 400 17.64 -16.76 1.08
CA VAL A 400 16.25 -16.73 0.65
C VAL A 400 16.14 -15.80 -0.55
N PRO A 401 15.63 -16.25 -1.70
CA PRO A 401 15.54 -15.44 -2.90
C PRO A 401 14.33 -14.47 -2.82
N ARG A 402 14.39 -13.37 -3.56
CA ARG A 402 13.44 -12.25 -3.43
C ARG A 402 12.01 -12.61 -3.77
N GLU A 403 11.81 -13.53 -4.70
CA GLU A 403 10.51 -14.01 -5.16
C GLU A 403 9.71 -14.75 -4.07
N ARG A 404 10.37 -15.21 -3.00
CA ARG A 404 9.73 -15.81 -1.81
C ARG A 404 9.47 -14.80 -0.69
N GLN A 405 9.86 -13.54 -0.88
CA GLN A 405 9.80 -12.47 0.13
C GLN A 405 8.82 -11.39 -0.31
N HIS A 406 7.58 -11.52 0.13
CA HIS A 406 6.49 -10.60 -0.16
C HIS A 406 6.41 -9.54 0.94
N LEU A 407 6.51 -8.27 0.56
CA LEU A 407 6.44 -7.14 1.49
C LEU A 407 5.29 -6.21 1.08
N GLU A 408 4.54 -5.70 2.06
CA GLU A 408 3.54 -4.65 1.83
C GLU A 408 3.84 -3.39 2.63
N LEU A 409 3.92 -2.25 1.92
CA LEU A 409 4.26 -0.96 2.49
C LEU A 409 3.05 -0.02 2.58
N PHE A 410 2.70 0.39 3.80
CA PHE A 410 1.59 1.32 4.09
C PHE A 410 1.95 2.80 3.89
N LYS A 411 2.75 3.12 2.88
CA LYS A 411 3.03 4.50 2.46
C LYS A 411 3.32 4.58 0.96
N THR A 412 3.52 5.80 0.47
CA THR A 412 3.93 6.02 -0.93
C THR A 412 5.40 5.64 -1.11
N GLY A 413 5.70 4.90 -2.17
CA GLY A 413 7.04 4.47 -2.52
C GLY A 413 7.12 2.96 -2.78
N ASP A 414 8.35 2.50 -2.98
CA ASP A 414 8.73 1.09 -3.09
C ASP A 414 9.90 0.83 -2.12
N VAL A 415 10.09 -0.43 -1.71
CA VAL A 415 11.07 -0.85 -0.68
C VAL A 415 12.17 -1.73 -1.24
#